data_AF-A0AAV7JHT7-F1
#
_entry.id   AF-A0AAV7JHT7-F1
#
_cell.length_a   1.000
_cell.length_b   1.000
_cell.length_c   1.000
_cell.angle_alpha   90.00
_cell.angle_beta   90.00
_cell.angle_gamma   90.00
#
_symmetry.space_group_name_H-M   'P 1'
#
loop_
_entity.id
_entity.type
_entity.pdbx_description
1 polymer ?
#
loop_
_entity_poly.entity_id
_entity_poly.type
_entity_poly.pdbx_seq_one_letter_code
_entity_poly.pdbx_strand_id
1 'polypeptide(L)'
;MRLLALPKTLRKTRRCFPSNEELESEVFDALESGPSNDWYHLSKVGCCVCKAAWLLMANILREFMHFINYIQCFTIEVLKRDKTFNAKNINPFYDEAIKQPLAPILYRYRRWQLKEVPVIIRCEVNGMLGENFYCNIRTLNEYDPKITDDWRRKLELQKGAVIATELKNNSNKLAKCTISSILSGCDLIKLGYVSRDNFYSPKSHVILGTQDFLPSFLASQVSLELNNCWGVLHVLIQECLKLKEGKYFLVRDSTKHVLKLYQTSGESEDSFDFENEDSDSNSDNSCDA
;
A
#
# COMPACT_ATOMS: atom_id res chain seq x y z
N MET A 1 19.91 -34.52 -15.25
CA MET A 1 18.61 -33.82 -15.39
C MET A 1 18.50 -33.34 -16.83
N ARG A 2 17.60 -33.90 -17.66
CA ARG A 2 17.45 -33.49 -19.07
C ARG A 2 16.69 -32.17 -19.11
N LEU A 3 17.36 -31.09 -19.53
CA LEU A 3 16.72 -29.80 -19.79
C LEU A 3 16.08 -29.85 -21.17
N LEU A 4 14.76 -29.62 -21.23
CA LEU A 4 14.03 -29.44 -22.48
C LEU A 4 14.25 -28.00 -22.98
N ALA A 5 14.47 -27.84 -24.29
CA ALA A 5 14.64 -26.53 -24.92
C ALA A 5 13.35 -25.70 -24.85
N LEU A 6 13.49 -24.41 -24.53
CA LEU A 6 12.41 -23.44 -24.64
C LEU A 6 12.13 -23.14 -26.13
N PRO A 7 10.87 -23.21 -26.60
CA PRO A 7 10.54 -22.80 -27.95
C PRO A 7 10.78 -21.30 -28.14
N LYS A 8 11.34 -20.92 -29.29
CA LYS A 8 11.71 -19.54 -29.66
C LYS A 8 10.52 -18.55 -29.76
N THR A 9 9.29 -19.02 -29.61
CA THR A 9 8.07 -18.20 -29.65
C THR A 9 7.12 -18.58 -28.51
N LEU A 10 7.24 -17.89 -27.38
CA LEU A 10 6.29 -17.94 -26.26
C LEU A 10 5.01 -17.16 -26.61
N ARG A 11 4.24 -17.62 -27.60
CA ARG A 11 2.87 -17.12 -27.85
C ARG A 11 1.89 -17.80 -26.90
N LYS A 12 1.77 -17.26 -25.68
CA LYS A 12 0.54 -17.35 -24.89
C LYS A 12 0.24 -15.95 -24.38
N THR A 13 -0.96 -15.47 -24.66
CA THR A 13 -1.55 -14.20 -24.21
C THR A 13 -1.39 -14.05 -22.70
N ARG A 14 -0.27 -13.46 -22.27
CA ARG A 14 0.00 -13.12 -20.87
C ARG A 14 -0.57 -11.73 -20.62
N ARG A 15 -1.40 -11.60 -19.60
CA ARG A 15 -1.83 -10.30 -19.07
C ARG A 15 -1.05 -10.05 -17.79
N CYS A 16 -0.46 -8.86 -17.68
CA CYS A 16 0.20 -8.38 -16.48
C CYS A 16 -0.66 -7.26 -15.88
N PHE A 17 -0.77 -7.21 -14.56
CA PHE A 17 -1.39 -6.12 -13.82
C PHE A 17 -0.30 -5.35 -13.09
N PRO A 18 0.48 -4.50 -13.79
CA PRO A 18 1.44 -3.63 -13.13
C PRO A 18 0.71 -2.54 -12.35
N SER A 19 1.17 -2.25 -11.14
CA SER A 19 0.86 -0.98 -10.47
C SER A 19 1.74 0.11 -11.08
N ASN A 20 1.22 1.33 -11.26
CA ASN A 20 2.09 2.49 -11.42
C ASN A 20 2.93 2.64 -10.15
N GLU A 21 4.21 2.98 -10.33
CA GLU A 21 5.26 2.90 -9.30
C GLU A 21 4.90 3.67 -8.01
N GLU A 22 4.94 2.91 -6.91
CA GLU A 22 5.42 3.24 -5.55
C GLU A 22 4.78 4.35 -4.71
N LEU A 23 3.94 5.26 -5.23
CA LEU A 23 3.53 6.43 -4.41
C LEU A 23 2.04 6.63 -4.12
N GLU A 24 1.09 6.03 -4.84
CA GLU A 24 -0.32 6.45 -4.67
C GLU A 24 -1.25 5.40 -4.01
N SER A 25 -0.98 4.09 -4.17
CA SER A 25 -1.97 3.07 -3.76
C SER A 25 -2.04 2.79 -2.25
N GLU A 26 -0.98 3.09 -1.49
CA GLU A 26 -0.95 2.96 -0.02
C GLU A 26 -1.26 4.29 0.70
N VAL A 27 -1.19 5.43 0.00
CA VAL A 27 -1.33 6.80 0.58
C VAL A 27 -2.76 7.11 1.03
N PHE A 28 -3.78 6.55 0.37
CA PHE A 28 -5.14 7.06 0.48
C PHE A 28 -6.08 6.37 1.49
N ASP A 29 -5.63 5.34 2.22
CA ASP A 29 -6.58 4.49 2.95
C ASP A 29 -6.84 4.89 4.43
N ALA A 30 -6.27 5.99 4.93
CA ALA A 30 -6.50 6.43 6.32
C ALA A 30 -7.88 7.09 6.50
N LEU A 31 -8.71 6.49 7.35
CA LEU A 31 -10.11 6.89 7.64
C LEU A 31 -11.07 6.83 6.44
N GLU A 32 -10.79 6.04 5.41
CA GLU A 32 -11.60 5.99 4.16
C GLU A 32 -13.10 5.73 4.42
N SER A 33 -13.43 4.94 5.46
CA SER A 33 -14.80 4.51 5.77
C SER A 33 -15.43 5.17 7.02
N GLY A 34 -14.81 6.22 7.56
CA GLY A 34 -15.33 6.97 8.70
C GLY A 34 -16.53 7.89 8.35
N PRO A 35 -17.43 8.19 9.31
CA PRO A 35 -18.62 9.03 9.07
C PRO A 35 -18.29 10.52 8.84
N SER A 36 -17.14 10.99 9.31
CA SER A 36 -16.62 12.35 9.09
C SER A 36 -15.47 12.30 8.09
N ASN A 37 -15.79 12.14 6.81
CA ASN A 37 -14.84 12.50 5.75
C ASN A 37 -14.79 14.03 5.64
N ASP A 38 -14.27 14.71 6.67
CA ASP A 38 -14.06 16.17 6.66
C ASP A 38 -13.06 16.61 5.58
N TRP A 39 -12.41 15.63 4.92
CA TRP A 39 -11.71 15.77 3.63
C TRP A 39 -12.56 16.47 2.56
N TYR A 40 -13.90 16.34 2.59
CA TYR A 40 -14.80 16.94 1.60
C TYR A 40 -15.05 18.45 1.79
N HIS A 41 -14.70 19.05 2.93
CA HIS A 41 -14.93 20.49 3.12
C HIS A 41 -14.00 21.38 2.27
N LEU A 42 -12.91 20.82 1.74
CA LEU A 42 -11.97 21.53 0.86
C LEU A 42 -12.39 21.52 -0.62
N SER A 43 -13.33 20.66 -1.02
CA SER A 43 -13.76 20.57 -2.43
C SER A 43 -14.84 21.60 -2.82
N LYS A 44 -15.30 22.44 -1.88
CA LYS A 44 -16.40 23.40 -2.09
C LYS A 44 -15.96 24.83 -2.41
N VAL A 45 -14.67 25.13 -2.44
CA VAL A 45 -14.20 26.48 -2.82
C VAL A 45 -13.80 26.46 -4.28
N GLY A 46 -14.78 26.74 -5.14
CA GLY A 46 -14.56 26.95 -6.56
C GLY A 46 -13.75 28.21 -6.83
N CYS A 47 -12.84 28.09 -7.81
CA CYS A 47 -12.10 29.16 -8.48
C CYS A 47 -11.07 29.90 -7.59
N CYS A 48 -9.80 29.96 -8.04
CA CYS A 48 -8.60 30.54 -7.40
C CYS A 48 -7.74 29.62 -6.49
N VAL A 49 -8.17 28.39 -6.19
CA VAL A 49 -7.49 27.51 -5.19
C VAL A 49 -6.44 26.57 -5.82
N CYS A 50 -6.07 26.67 -7.09
CA CYS A 50 -5.19 25.67 -7.72
C CYS A 50 -3.80 25.56 -7.06
N LYS A 51 -3.20 26.68 -6.63
CA LYS A 51 -1.92 26.68 -5.89
C LYS A 51 -2.09 26.30 -4.41
N ALA A 52 -3.18 26.71 -3.76
CA ALA A 52 -3.43 26.41 -2.35
C ALA A 52 -3.90 24.95 -2.15
N ALA A 53 -4.71 24.41 -3.05
CA ALA A 53 -5.06 23.00 -3.10
C ALA A 53 -3.84 22.16 -3.43
N TRP A 54 -2.95 22.60 -4.34
CA TRP A 54 -1.70 21.89 -4.61
C TRP A 54 -0.71 21.98 -3.44
N LEU A 55 -0.59 23.11 -2.75
CA LEU A 55 0.22 23.24 -1.52
C LEU A 55 -0.36 22.45 -0.35
N LEU A 56 -1.68 22.38 -0.23
CA LEU A 56 -2.35 21.56 0.77
C LEU A 56 -2.19 20.08 0.44
N MET A 57 -2.37 19.69 -0.83
CA MET A 57 -2.12 18.34 -1.34
C MET A 57 -0.65 17.98 -1.19
N ALA A 58 0.29 18.90 -1.41
CA ALA A 58 1.73 18.69 -1.22
C ALA A 58 2.12 18.61 0.25
N ASN A 59 1.49 19.37 1.15
CA ASN A 59 1.69 19.24 2.60
C ASN A 59 1.08 17.94 3.13
N ILE A 60 -0.10 17.57 2.63
CA ILE A 60 -0.77 16.30 2.92
C ILE A 60 0.07 15.13 2.39
N LEU A 61 0.58 15.20 1.16
CA LEU A 61 1.50 14.22 0.57
C LEU A 61 2.83 14.17 1.33
N ARG A 62 3.33 15.29 1.85
CA ARG A 62 4.55 15.34 2.70
C ARG A 62 4.31 14.70 4.06
N GLU A 63 3.18 14.98 4.71
CA GLU A 63 2.72 14.30 5.93
C GLU A 63 2.59 12.79 5.70
N PHE A 64 2.03 12.38 4.56
CA PHE A 64 1.90 10.98 4.17
C PHE A 64 3.22 10.32 3.77
N MET A 65 4.17 11.05 3.19
CA MET A 65 5.49 10.52 2.84
C MET A 65 6.35 10.27 4.08
N HIS A 66 6.26 11.15 5.10
CA HIS A 66 6.80 10.86 6.42
C HIS A 66 6.14 9.64 7.08
N PHE A 67 4.84 9.47 6.83
CA PHE A 67 4.05 8.36 7.36
C PHE A 67 4.40 7.02 6.70
N ILE A 68 4.57 6.95 5.38
CA ILE A 68 5.03 5.75 4.64
C ILE A 68 6.41 5.32 5.11
N ASN A 69 7.33 6.28 5.24
CA ASN A 69 8.67 6.02 5.77
C ASN A 69 8.58 5.41 7.18
N TYR A 70 7.64 5.86 8.00
CA TYR A 70 7.43 5.30 9.33
C TYR A 70 6.83 3.87 9.34
N ILE A 71 5.89 3.54 8.43
CA ILE A 71 5.37 2.17 8.28
C ILE A 71 6.51 1.19 7.98
N GLN A 72 7.44 1.60 7.11
CA GLN A 72 8.64 0.82 6.79
C GLN A 72 9.58 0.72 8.01
N CYS A 73 9.80 1.83 8.74
CA CYS A 73 10.60 1.82 9.98
C CYS A 73 10.03 0.87 11.04
N PHE A 74 8.71 0.88 11.29
CA PHE A 74 8.09 -0.01 12.26
C PHE A 74 8.31 -1.49 11.90
N THR A 75 8.15 -1.83 10.62
CA THR A 75 8.31 -3.19 10.14
C THR A 75 9.72 -3.71 10.41
N ILE A 76 10.73 -2.85 10.30
CA ILE A 76 12.12 -3.19 10.58
C ILE A 76 12.41 -3.21 12.09
N GLU A 77 11.86 -2.26 12.85
CA GLU A 77 12.16 -2.10 14.28
C GLU A 77 11.62 -3.23 15.15
N VAL A 78 10.49 -3.84 14.77
CA VAL A 78 9.91 -4.98 15.49
C VAL A 78 10.69 -6.28 15.26
N LEU A 79 11.56 -6.33 14.24
CA LEU A 79 12.35 -7.51 13.91
C LEU A 79 13.66 -7.55 14.71
N LYS A 80 14.04 -8.75 15.15
CA LYS A 80 15.33 -8.97 15.83
C LYS A 80 16.45 -8.99 14.80
N ARG A 81 17.41 -8.07 14.91
CA ARG A 81 18.55 -7.95 13.98
C ARG A 81 19.53 -9.12 14.05
N ASP A 82 19.58 -9.81 15.18
CA ASP A 82 20.56 -10.88 15.44
C ASP A 82 20.18 -12.25 14.84
N LYS A 83 18.93 -12.41 14.41
CA LYS A 83 18.42 -13.69 13.87
C LYS A 83 17.89 -13.49 12.48
N THR A 84 18.67 -13.92 11.49
CA THR A 84 18.28 -13.91 10.08
C THR A 84 17.85 -15.30 9.65
N PHE A 85 16.84 -15.34 8.79
CA PHE A 85 16.38 -16.57 8.16
C PHE A 85 16.61 -16.46 6.66
N ASN A 86 17.47 -17.32 6.14
CA ASN A 86 17.82 -17.30 4.73
C ASN A 86 16.78 -18.07 3.92
N ALA A 87 16.25 -17.42 2.89
CA ALA A 87 15.43 -18.07 1.88
C ALA A 87 16.29 -19.00 1.01
N LYS A 88 15.63 -19.93 0.30
CA LYS A 88 16.31 -20.82 -0.65
C LYS A 88 16.94 -20.08 -1.83
N ASN A 89 16.32 -18.97 -2.24
CA ASN A 89 16.75 -18.15 -3.35
C ASN A 89 17.10 -16.75 -2.86
N ILE A 90 18.04 -16.10 -3.55
CA ILE A 90 18.42 -14.71 -3.30
C ILE A 90 17.25 -13.79 -3.69
N ASN A 91 17.15 -12.64 -3.04
CA ASN A 91 16.17 -11.63 -3.39
C ASN A 91 16.40 -11.16 -4.85
N PRO A 92 15.38 -11.24 -5.73
CA PRO A 92 15.53 -10.89 -7.14
C PRO A 92 15.79 -9.41 -7.40
N PHE A 93 15.58 -8.54 -6.40
CA PHE A 93 15.85 -7.10 -6.47
C PHE A 93 17.17 -6.72 -5.80
N TYR A 94 17.97 -7.70 -5.37
CA TYR A 94 19.30 -7.43 -4.84
C TYR A 94 20.27 -7.15 -5.98
N ASP A 95 20.81 -5.94 -6.00
CA ASP A 95 21.92 -5.57 -6.87
C ASP A 95 23.21 -5.52 -6.04
N GLU A 96 24.12 -6.45 -6.35
CA GLU A 96 25.44 -6.55 -5.72
C GLU A 96 26.28 -5.27 -5.91
N ALA A 97 26.04 -4.51 -6.98
CA ALA A 97 26.76 -3.28 -7.26
C ALA A 97 26.37 -2.14 -6.30
N ILE A 98 25.10 -2.10 -5.88
CA ILE A 98 24.53 -0.99 -5.11
C ILE A 98 24.82 -1.15 -3.60
N LYS A 99 25.09 -2.37 -3.11
CA LYS A 99 25.42 -2.70 -1.70
C LYS A 99 24.51 -2.06 -0.64
N GLN A 100 23.29 -1.70 -1.01
CA GLN A 100 22.32 -1.15 -0.08
C GLN A 100 21.67 -2.27 0.74
N PRO A 101 21.43 -2.06 2.05
CA PRO A 101 20.69 -3.02 2.85
C PRO A 101 19.24 -3.07 2.35
N LEU A 102 18.82 -4.24 1.87
CA LEU A 102 17.44 -4.46 1.47
C LEU A 102 16.52 -4.56 2.70
N ALA A 103 15.28 -4.14 2.52
CA ALA A 103 14.23 -4.40 3.49
C ALA A 103 14.08 -5.93 3.71
N PRO A 104 13.82 -6.38 4.95
CA PRO A 104 13.67 -7.79 5.28
C PRO A 104 12.32 -8.32 4.79
N ILE A 105 12.22 -8.56 3.48
CA ILE A 105 11.01 -9.06 2.81
C ILE A 105 11.34 -10.37 2.12
N LEU A 106 10.49 -11.38 2.37
CA LEU A 106 10.51 -12.65 1.67
C LEU A 106 9.45 -12.65 0.57
N TYR A 107 9.88 -12.82 -0.68
CA TYR A 107 8.99 -12.97 -1.82
C TYR A 107 8.60 -14.44 -2.04
N ARG A 108 7.30 -14.72 -2.13
CA ARG A 108 6.75 -16.03 -2.45
C ARG A 108 5.92 -15.94 -3.72
N TYR A 109 6.32 -16.67 -4.76
CA TYR A 109 5.54 -16.79 -5.99
C TYR A 109 4.65 -18.02 -5.88
N ARG A 110 3.33 -17.80 -5.86
CA ARG A 110 2.33 -18.86 -5.72
C ARG A 110 1.43 -18.87 -6.94
N ARG A 111 0.99 -20.07 -7.33
CA ARG A 111 0.10 -20.30 -8.47
C ARG A 111 -1.24 -20.82 -7.98
N TRP A 112 -2.31 -20.21 -8.47
CA TRP A 112 -3.69 -20.66 -8.28
C TRP A 112 -4.32 -20.97 -9.63
N GLN A 113 -5.25 -21.93 -9.63
CA GLN A 113 -6.04 -22.25 -10.81
C GLN A 113 -7.42 -21.60 -10.67
N LEU A 114 -7.67 -20.53 -11.43
CA LEU A 114 -8.94 -19.82 -11.43
C LEU A 114 -9.79 -20.30 -12.63
N LYS A 115 -10.56 -21.37 -12.39
CA LYS A 115 -11.28 -22.10 -13.44
C LYS A 115 -10.32 -22.48 -14.59
N GLU A 116 -10.43 -21.82 -15.74
CA GLU A 116 -9.62 -22.09 -16.93
C GLU A 116 -8.31 -21.30 -16.98
N VAL A 117 -8.17 -20.23 -16.18
CA VAL A 117 -7.03 -19.31 -16.21
C VAL A 117 -6.10 -19.55 -15.02
N PRO A 118 -4.82 -19.91 -15.24
CA PRO A 118 -3.85 -19.95 -14.15
C PRO A 118 -3.44 -18.52 -13.75
N VAL A 119 -3.50 -18.22 -12.45
CA VAL A 119 -3.08 -16.94 -11.88
C VAL A 119 -1.80 -17.17 -11.07
N ILE A 120 -0.80 -16.33 -11.28
CA ILE A 120 0.45 -16.34 -10.50
C ILE A 120 0.53 -15.01 -9.77
N ILE A 121 0.72 -15.05 -8.45
CA ILE A 121 0.81 -13.86 -7.60
C ILE A 121 2.16 -13.87 -6.90
N ARG A 122 2.85 -12.72 -6.95
CA ARG A 122 4.00 -12.44 -6.09
C ARG A 122 3.46 -11.97 -4.75
N CYS A 123 3.70 -12.75 -3.71
CA CYS A 123 3.29 -12.45 -2.35
C CYS A 123 4.50 -12.04 -1.52
N GLU A 124 4.23 -11.31 -0.45
CA GLU A 124 5.24 -10.75 0.45
C GLU A 124 5.00 -11.26 1.87
N VAL A 125 6.10 -11.50 2.58
CA VAL A 125 6.12 -11.90 3.98
C VAL A 125 7.17 -11.04 4.68
N ASN A 126 6.79 -10.38 5.78
CA ASN A 126 7.67 -9.43 6.48
C ASN A 126 8.53 -10.08 7.56
N GLY A 127 8.14 -11.23 8.11
CA GLY A 127 8.90 -11.86 9.17
C GLY A 127 8.53 -13.32 9.40
N MET A 128 9.27 -13.93 10.33
CA MET A 128 9.03 -15.29 10.78
C MET A 128 9.15 -15.35 12.31
N LEU A 129 8.17 -15.97 12.96
CA LEU A 129 8.16 -16.23 14.39
C LEU A 129 8.58 -17.69 14.63
N GLY A 130 9.72 -17.87 15.30
CA GLY A 130 10.35 -19.20 15.40
C GLY A 130 10.82 -19.69 14.04
N GLU A 131 10.84 -21.01 13.82
CA GLU A 131 11.35 -21.61 12.58
C GLU A 131 10.27 -21.84 11.51
N ASN A 132 8.99 -21.80 11.86
CA ASN A 132 7.91 -22.30 11.00
C ASN A 132 6.72 -21.35 10.79
N PHE A 133 6.58 -20.27 11.57
CA PHE A 133 5.40 -19.41 11.47
C PHE A 133 5.72 -18.12 10.71
N TYR A 134 5.14 -17.97 9.51
CA TYR A 134 5.29 -16.75 8.74
C TYR A 134 4.38 -15.66 9.29
N CYS A 135 4.89 -14.44 9.39
CA CYS A 135 4.11 -13.29 9.82
C CYS A 135 4.15 -12.15 8.82
N ASN A 136 3.00 -11.49 8.66
CA ASN A 136 2.91 -10.20 8.01
C ASN A 136 2.81 -9.12 9.07
N ILE A 137 3.58 -8.04 8.93
CA ILE A 137 3.61 -6.94 9.90
C ILE A 137 2.97 -5.74 9.22
N ARG A 138 1.94 -5.18 9.86
CA ARG A 138 1.26 -3.97 9.38
C ARG A 138 0.98 -3.04 10.55
N THR A 139 0.68 -1.79 10.24
CA THR A 139 0.50 -0.74 11.25
C THR A 139 -0.82 -0.01 11.09
N LEU A 140 -1.41 0.28 12.25
CA LEU A 140 -2.50 1.21 12.45
C LEU A 140 -1.94 2.48 13.09
N ASN A 141 -2.57 3.60 12.76
CA ASN A 141 -2.07 4.92 13.12
C ASN A 141 -3.12 5.80 13.79
N GLU A 142 -2.74 6.40 14.91
CA GLU A 142 -3.46 7.45 15.62
C GLU A 142 -2.77 8.79 15.33
N TYR A 143 -3.50 9.74 14.77
CA TYR A 143 -2.98 11.09 14.49
C TYR A 143 -3.54 12.14 15.47
N ASP A 144 -4.84 12.06 15.80
CA ASP A 144 -5.50 12.90 16.80
C ASP A 144 -6.43 12.03 17.68
N PRO A 145 -6.13 11.87 18.99
CA PRO A 145 -6.94 11.12 19.94
C PRO A 145 -8.41 11.53 20.00
N LYS A 146 -8.73 12.78 19.62
CA LYS A 146 -10.11 13.27 19.60
C LYS A 146 -10.93 12.69 18.45
N ILE A 147 -10.27 12.29 17.37
CA ILE A 147 -10.91 11.79 16.15
C ILE A 147 -10.80 10.26 16.05
N THR A 148 -9.61 9.71 16.35
CA THR A 148 -9.30 8.27 16.19
C THR A 148 -9.41 7.44 17.47
N ASP A 149 -9.99 8.02 18.54
CA ASP A 149 -9.95 7.54 19.93
C ASP A 149 -8.57 7.60 20.59
N ASP A 150 -8.54 7.91 21.89
CA ASP A 150 -7.33 7.96 22.72
C ASP A 150 -6.77 6.57 23.03
N TRP A 151 -5.79 6.12 22.23
CA TRP A 151 -5.20 4.79 22.34
C TRP A 151 -4.33 4.65 23.58
N ARG A 152 -3.65 5.70 24.04
CA ARG A 152 -2.77 5.63 25.23
C ARG A 152 -3.51 5.15 26.47
N ARG A 153 -4.78 5.55 26.61
CA ARG A 153 -5.63 5.14 27.73
C ARG A 153 -6.41 3.85 27.45
N LYS A 154 -6.88 3.65 26.21
CA LYS A 154 -7.79 2.55 25.85
C LYS A 154 -7.08 1.27 25.46
N LEU A 155 -5.85 1.33 24.96
CA LEU A 155 -5.19 0.17 24.39
C LEU A 155 -4.89 -0.90 25.44
N GLU A 156 -4.64 -0.60 26.71
CA GLU A 156 -4.49 -1.68 27.71
C GLU A 156 -5.82 -2.24 28.22
N LEU A 157 -6.81 -1.37 28.46
CA LEU A 157 -8.07 -1.76 29.10
C LEU A 157 -9.14 -2.26 28.10
N GLN A 158 -9.12 -1.76 26.87
CA GLN A 158 -10.20 -1.89 25.88
C GLN A 158 -9.65 -2.18 24.47
N LYS A 159 -8.69 -3.09 24.34
CA LYS A 159 -8.11 -3.55 23.04
C LYS A 159 -9.18 -3.84 21.99
N GLY A 160 -10.24 -4.55 22.40
CA GLY A 160 -11.37 -4.90 21.54
C GLY A 160 -12.15 -3.69 21.00
N ALA A 161 -12.31 -2.63 21.80
CA ALA A 161 -13.00 -1.43 21.36
C ALA A 161 -12.16 -0.64 20.35
N VAL A 162 -10.85 -0.52 20.59
CA VAL A 162 -9.92 0.17 19.68
C VAL A 162 -9.90 -0.52 18.32
N ILE A 163 -9.75 -1.86 18.27
CA ILE A 163 -9.76 -2.58 16.99
C ILE A 163 -11.12 -2.50 16.29
N ALA A 164 -12.24 -2.47 17.01
CA ALA A 164 -13.56 -2.32 16.42
C ALA A 164 -13.75 -0.94 15.75
N THR A 165 -13.29 0.14 16.39
CA THR A 165 -13.24 1.48 15.80
C THR A 165 -12.38 1.48 14.53
N GLU A 166 -11.20 0.86 14.59
CA GLU A 166 -10.28 0.79 13.45
C GLU A 166 -10.81 -0.06 12.30
N LEU A 167 -11.49 -1.17 12.58
CA LEU A 167 -12.17 -1.99 11.57
C LEU A 167 -13.25 -1.21 10.83
N LYS A 168 -13.95 -0.31 11.52
CA LYS A 168 -14.96 0.55 10.92
C LYS A 168 -14.34 1.68 10.10
N ASN A 169 -13.28 2.30 10.59
CA ASN A 169 -12.70 3.49 9.98
C ASN A 169 -11.71 3.19 8.85
N ASN A 170 -10.97 2.08 8.96
CA ASN A 170 -9.90 1.66 8.06
C ASN A 170 -10.19 0.28 7.41
N SER A 171 -11.46 0.02 7.13
CA SER A 171 -11.95 -1.29 6.65
C SER A 171 -11.22 -1.80 5.41
N ASN A 172 -11.01 -0.94 4.41
CA ASN A 172 -10.35 -1.29 3.15
C ASN A 172 -8.84 -1.60 3.34
N LYS A 173 -8.14 -0.79 4.15
CA LYS A 173 -6.73 -1.02 4.51
C LYS A 173 -6.54 -2.39 5.17
N LEU A 174 -7.41 -2.70 6.14
CA LEU A 174 -7.39 -3.98 6.85
C LEU A 174 -7.80 -5.15 5.95
N ALA A 175 -8.75 -4.95 5.03
CA ALA A 175 -9.13 -5.94 4.02
C ALA A 175 -7.96 -6.30 3.10
N LYS A 176 -7.27 -5.30 2.54
CA LYS A 176 -6.08 -5.48 1.68
C LYS A 176 -4.96 -6.22 2.42
N CYS A 177 -4.68 -5.79 3.65
CA CYS A 177 -3.71 -6.47 4.54
C CYS A 177 -4.06 -7.95 4.75
N THR A 178 -5.33 -8.23 5.03
CA THR A 178 -5.82 -9.57 5.33
C THR A 178 -5.73 -10.48 4.10
N ILE A 179 -6.21 -10.03 2.94
CA ILE A 179 -6.10 -10.79 1.68
C ILE A 179 -4.63 -11.07 1.36
N SER A 180 -3.76 -10.06 1.44
CA SER A 180 -2.33 -10.23 1.14
C SER A 180 -1.70 -11.30 2.03
N SER A 181 -2.04 -11.31 3.33
CA SER A 181 -1.55 -12.29 4.30
C SER A 181 -2.08 -13.71 4.05
N ILE A 182 -3.34 -13.84 3.64
CA ILE A 182 -3.93 -15.14 3.26
C ILE A 182 -3.27 -15.67 1.97
N LEU A 183 -3.08 -14.80 0.97
CA LEU A 183 -2.44 -15.17 -0.29
C LEU A 183 -0.96 -15.51 -0.12
N SER A 184 -0.23 -14.81 0.75
CA SER A 184 1.16 -15.16 1.07
C SER A 184 1.26 -16.46 1.87
N GLY A 185 0.19 -16.87 2.54
CA GLY A 185 0.18 -18.01 3.43
C GLY A 185 0.96 -17.72 4.71
N CYS A 186 0.78 -16.51 5.25
CA CYS A 186 1.20 -16.17 6.60
C CYS A 186 0.27 -16.83 7.62
N ASP A 187 0.83 -17.26 8.74
CA ASP A 187 0.09 -17.83 9.87
C ASP A 187 -0.45 -16.73 10.79
N LEU A 188 0.28 -15.61 10.88
CA LEU A 188 -0.06 -14.49 11.75
C LEU A 188 0.02 -13.15 11.02
N ILE A 189 -0.85 -12.24 11.42
CA ILE A 189 -0.79 -10.81 11.11
C ILE A 189 -0.47 -10.09 12.41
N LYS A 190 0.67 -9.40 12.46
CA LYS A 190 1.05 -8.54 13.58
C LYS A 190 0.66 -7.11 13.26
N LEU A 191 -0.30 -6.56 14.00
CA LEU A 191 -0.73 -5.17 13.91
C LEU A 191 -0.02 -4.33 14.96
N GLY A 192 0.72 -3.32 14.52
CA GLY A 192 1.32 -2.30 15.36
C GLY A 192 0.40 -1.11 15.57
N TYR A 193 0.29 -0.63 16.80
CA TYR A 193 -0.41 0.60 17.12
C TYR A 193 0.60 1.72 17.30
N VAL A 194 0.60 2.65 16.35
CA VAL A 194 1.52 3.77 16.29
C VAL A 194 0.73 5.05 16.53
N SER A 195 1.20 5.87 17.45
CA SER A 195 0.62 7.18 17.73
C SER A 195 1.64 8.28 17.50
N ARG A 196 1.20 9.47 17.14
CA ARG A 196 2.05 10.67 17.19
C ARG A 196 2.43 10.95 18.63
N ASP A 197 3.69 11.33 18.86
CA ASP A 197 4.16 11.74 20.18
C ASP A 197 3.48 13.06 20.59
N ASN A 198 3.49 14.03 19.67
CA ASN A 198 2.74 15.27 19.75
C ASN A 198 1.72 15.35 18.61
N PHE A 199 0.44 15.52 18.93
CA PHE A 199 -0.63 15.59 17.93
C PHE A 199 -0.45 16.74 16.93
N TYR A 200 0.19 17.84 17.36
CA TYR A 200 0.48 18.99 16.51
C TYR A 200 1.67 18.78 15.56
N SER A 201 2.53 17.79 15.82
CA SER A 201 3.74 17.56 15.02
C SER A 201 3.74 16.16 14.41
N PRO A 202 3.86 16.04 13.09
CA PRO A 202 3.87 14.74 12.42
C PRO A 202 5.23 14.02 12.44
N LYS A 203 6.24 14.61 13.09
CA LYS A 203 7.63 14.15 12.96
C LYS A 203 7.96 13.03 13.91
N SER A 204 7.41 13.07 15.13
CA SER A 204 7.70 12.11 16.20
C SER A 204 6.52 11.18 16.42
N HIS A 205 6.81 9.89 16.52
CA HIS A 205 5.83 8.83 16.72
C HIS A 205 6.32 7.84 17.77
N VAL A 206 5.38 7.27 18.51
CA VAL A 206 5.61 6.29 19.56
C VAL A 206 4.80 5.04 19.27
N ILE A 207 5.43 3.87 19.43
CA ILE A 207 4.78 2.58 19.37
C ILE A 207 4.10 2.34 20.71
N LEU A 208 2.78 2.26 20.72
CA LEU A 208 2.00 2.02 21.94
C LEU A 208 1.90 0.53 22.27
N GLY A 209 1.84 -0.32 21.25
CA GLY A 209 1.75 -1.76 21.44
C GLY A 209 1.59 -2.52 20.13
N THR A 210 1.58 -3.84 20.23
CA THR A 210 1.35 -4.74 19.09
C THR A 210 0.30 -5.79 19.44
N GLN A 211 -0.51 -6.18 18.47
CA GLN A 211 -1.48 -7.25 18.61
C GLN A 211 -1.35 -8.25 17.45
N ASP A 212 -1.43 -9.53 17.77
CA ASP A 212 -1.34 -10.62 16.81
C ASP A 212 -2.73 -11.16 16.49
N PHE A 213 -2.99 -11.37 15.21
CA PHE A 213 -4.25 -11.90 14.69
C PHE A 213 -4.00 -13.07 13.75
N LEU A 214 -4.90 -14.05 13.78
CA LEU A 214 -4.99 -15.06 12.72
C LEU A 214 -5.63 -14.41 11.47
N PRO A 215 -5.05 -14.58 10.26
CA PRO A 215 -5.61 -14.01 9.04
C PRO A 215 -7.06 -14.43 8.77
N SER A 216 -7.41 -15.69 9.08
CA SER A 216 -8.77 -16.22 8.93
C SER A 216 -9.76 -15.54 9.89
N PHE A 217 -9.34 -15.30 11.13
CA PHE A 217 -10.16 -14.57 12.11
C PHE A 217 -10.37 -13.12 11.67
N LEU A 218 -9.30 -12.43 11.26
CA LEU A 218 -9.41 -11.03 10.81
C LEU A 218 -10.27 -10.92 9.54
N ALA A 219 -10.22 -11.89 8.62
CA ALA A 219 -11.10 -11.93 7.45
C ALA A 219 -12.58 -11.97 7.83
N SER A 220 -12.94 -12.77 8.85
CA SER A 220 -14.32 -12.81 9.36
C SER A 220 -14.77 -11.46 9.94
N GLN A 221 -13.88 -10.75 10.65
CA GLN A 221 -14.18 -9.46 11.26
C GLN A 221 -14.37 -8.34 10.22
N VAL A 222 -13.60 -8.38 9.11
CA VAL A 222 -13.72 -7.41 8.01
C VAL A 222 -14.85 -7.80 7.02
N SER A 223 -15.63 -8.85 7.31
CA SER A 223 -16.67 -9.38 6.40
C SER A 223 -16.11 -9.76 5.01
N LEU A 224 -14.91 -10.33 5.00
CA LEU A 224 -14.16 -10.65 3.79
C LEU A 224 -14.29 -12.14 3.47
N GLU A 225 -15.01 -12.47 2.40
CA GLU A 225 -15.15 -13.83 1.91
C GLU A 225 -14.25 -14.08 0.70
N LEU A 226 -13.32 -15.03 0.82
CA LEU A 226 -12.34 -15.35 -0.23
C LEU A 226 -13.01 -15.81 -1.54
N ASN A 227 -14.11 -16.55 -1.46
CA ASN A 227 -14.85 -17.01 -2.64
C ASN A 227 -15.37 -15.82 -3.45
N ASN A 228 -15.91 -14.81 -2.76
CA ASN A 228 -16.37 -13.58 -3.40
C ASN A 228 -15.20 -12.83 -4.05
N CYS A 229 -14.05 -12.70 -3.36
CA CYS A 229 -12.85 -12.07 -3.92
C CYS A 229 -12.37 -12.75 -5.22
N TRP A 230 -12.29 -14.09 -5.23
CA TRP A 230 -11.94 -14.85 -6.43
C TRP A 230 -12.99 -14.74 -7.53
N GLY A 231 -14.27 -14.64 -7.17
CA GLY A 231 -15.37 -14.41 -8.10
C GLY A 231 -15.26 -13.07 -8.82
N VAL A 232 -15.05 -11.98 -8.07
CA VAL A 232 -14.83 -10.64 -8.62
C VAL A 232 -13.60 -10.61 -9.52
N LEU A 233 -12.48 -11.20 -9.07
CA LEU A 233 -11.27 -11.30 -9.86
C LEU A 233 -11.48 -12.07 -11.17
N HIS A 234 -12.25 -13.17 -11.13
CA HIS A 234 -12.57 -13.95 -12.32
C HIS A 234 -13.35 -13.11 -13.34
N VAL A 235 -14.41 -12.41 -12.91
CA VAL A 235 -15.18 -11.54 -13.81
C VAL A 235 -14.29 -10.48 -14.44
N LEU A 236 -13.41 -9.86 -13.67
CA LEU A 236 -12.47 -8.85 -14.15
C LEU A 236 -11.50 -9.42 -15.19
N ILE A 237 -10.90 -10.58 -14.93
CA ILE A 237 -10.01 -11.26 -15.88
C ILE A 237 -10.76 -11.62 -17.18
N GLN A 238 -11.99 -12.10 -17.09
CA GLN A 238 -12.80 -12.42 -18.27
C GLN A 238 -13.07 -11.18 -19.13
N GLU A 239 -13.39 -10.04 -18.54
CA GLU A 239 -13.53 -8.79 -19.29
C GLU A 239 -12.20 -8.37 -19.93
N CYS A 240 -11.08 -8.45 -19.20
CA CYS A 240 -9.76 -8.15 -19.75
C CYS A 240 -9.32 -9.10 -20.89
N LEU A 241 -9.78 -10.35 -20.89
CA LEU A 241 -9.48 -11.33 -21.94
C LEU A 241 -10.25 -11.06 -23.24
N LYS A 242 -11.43 -10.45 -23.17
CA LYS A 242 -12.22 -10.06 -24.36
C LYS A 242 -11.61 -8.87 -25.12
N LEU A 243 -10.80 -8.06 -24.44
CA LEU A 243 -10.19 -6.87 -25.01
C LEU A 243 -9.02 -7.22 -25.93
N LYS A 244 -8.70 -6.31 -26.86
CA LYS A 244 -7.53 -6.44 -27.73
C LYS A 244 -6.22 -6.29 -26.93
N GLU A 245 -5.11 -6.53 -27.59
CA GLU A 245 -3.79 -6.24 -27.01
C GLU A 245 -3.59 -4.72 -26.91
N GLY A 246 -3.15 -4.23 -25.75
CA GLY A 246 -3.03 -2.80 -25.46
C GLY A 246 -2.77 -2.50 -23.97
N LYS A 247 -2.42 -1.25 -23.66
CA LYS A 247 -2.31 -0.72 -22.29
C LYS A 247 -3.70 -0.23 -21.83
N TYR A 248 -4.10 -0.61 -20.61
CA TYR A 248 -5.41 -0.29 -20.04
C TYR A 248 -5.25 0.20 -18.59
N PHE A 249 -6.10 1.13 -18.17
CA PHE A 249 -6.19 1.61 -16.80
C PHE A 249 -7.52 1.22 -16.17
N LEU A 250 -7.47 0.59 -15.01
CA LEU A 250 -8.64 0.34 -14.17
C LEU A 250 -8.71 1.42 -13.09
N VAL A 251 -9.74 2.24 -13.13
CA VAL A 251 -9.89 3.38 -12.22
C VAL A 251 -11.21 3.26 -11.47
N ARG A 252 -11.16 3.42 -10.14
CA ARG A 252 -12.36 3.59 -9.32
C ARG A 252 -12.85 5.02 -9.43
N ASP A 253 -14.13 5.20 -9.72
CA ASP A 253 -14.75 6.52 -9.71
C ASP A 253 -14.74 7.11 -8.28
N SER A 254 -14.37 8.38 -8.14
CA SER A 254 -14.24 9.06 -6.84
C SER A 254 -15.58 9.39 -6.19
N THR A 255 -16.65 9.42 -6.99
CA THR A 255 -17.99 9.82 -6.55
C THR A 255 -18.96 8.65 -6.55
N LYS A 256 -18.90 7.83 -7.61
CA LYS A 256 -19.80 6.69 -7.80
C LYS A 256 -19.07 5.41 -7.42
N HIS A 257 -19.80 4.44 -6.90
CA HIS A 257 -19.27 3.10 -6.63
C HIS A 257 -19.17 2.27 -7.93
N VAL A 258 -18.35 2.72 -8.89
CA VAL A 258 -18.18 2.11 -10.20
C VAL A 258 -16.69 2.00 -10.54
N LEU A 259 -16.29 0.87 -11.10
CA LEU A 259 -14.97 0.67 -11.70
C LEU A 259 -15.06 0.92 -13.21
N LYS A 260 -14.16 1.74 -13.75
CA LYS A 260 -14.09 2.05 -15.18
C LYS A 260 -12.77 1.57 -15.75
N LEU A 261 -12.83 0.99 -16.94
CA LEU A 261 -11.67 0.54 -17.68
C LEU A 261 -11.44 1.47 -18.88
N TYR A 262 -10.27 2.10 -18.92
CA TYR A 262 -9.85 3.00 -19.98
C TYR A 262 -8.77 2.33 -20.83
N GLN A 263 -8.83 2.52 -22.15
CA GLN A 263 -7.76 2.12 -23.06
C GLN A 263 -6.88 3.33 -23.34
N THR A 264 -5.57 3.15 -23.25
CA THR A 264 -4.60 4.15 -23.68
C THR A 264 -4.29 3.93 -25.16
N SER A 265 -4.41 4.98 -25.96
CA SER A 265 -3.84 5.02 -27.31
C SER A 265 -2.32 4.93 -27.16
N GLY A 266 -1.67 3.97 -27.84
CA GLY A 266 -0.22 3.77 -27.73
C GLY A 266 0.57 5.06 -28.01
N GLU A 267 1.73 5.17 -27.35
CA GLU A 267 2.68 6.31 -27.34
C GLU A 267 2.44 7.38 -26.27
N SER A 268 2.80 7.05 -25.02
CA SER A 268 3.36 8.03 -24.08
C SER A 268 4.31 7.30 -23.14
N GLU A 269 5.36 6.72 -23.74
CA GLU A 269 6.67 6.69 -23.11
C GLU A 269 7.31 8.04 -23.46
N ASP A 270 7.81 8.74 -22.45
CA ASP A 270 8.60 9.98 -22.48
C ASP A 270 7.84 11.32 -22.66
N SER A 271 7.43 11.93 -21.53
CA SER A 271 7.50 13.39 -21.23
C SER A 271 6.51 13.79 -20.11
N PHE A 272 6.91 13.54 -18.86
CA PHE A 272 6.53 14.42 -17.75
C PHE A 272 7.79 15.16 -17.30
N ASP A 273 8.45 15.85 -18.23
CA ASP A 273 9.43 16.88 -17.87
C ASP A 273 8.65 18.07 -17.34
N PHE A 274 8.73 18.28 -16.03
CA PHE A 274 8.40 19.57 -15.44
C PHE A 274 9.44 20.57 -15.97
N GLU A 275 9.07 21.37 -16.98
CA GLU A 275 9.83 22.56 -17.32
C GLU A 275 9.91 23.45 -16.07
N ASN A 276 11.10 23.50 -15.46
CA ASN A 276 11.44 24.49 -14.45
C ASN A 276 11.45 25.86 -15.14
N GLU A 277 10.39 26.66 -14.93
CA GLU A 277 10.46 28.11 -15.15
C GLU A 277 11.34 28.73 -14.06
N ASP A 278 12.66 28.64 -14.25
CA ASP A 278 13.60 29.47 -13.51
C ASP A 278 13.36 30.93 -13.89
N SER A 279 12.73 31.64 -12.96
CA SER A 279 12.52 33.08 -13.02
C SER A 279 13.83 33.77 -12.65
N ASP A 280 14.68 34.05 -13.65
CA ASP A 280 15.86 34.92 -13.49
C ASP A 280 15.39 36.34 -13.12
N SER A 281 15.44 36.63 -11.83
CA SER A 281 15.32 37.99 -11.29
C SER A 281 16.72 38.57 -11.13
N ASN A 282 17.27 39.09 -12.22
CA ASN A 282 18.41 40.00 -12.15
C ASN A 282 17.97 41.33 -11.52
N SER A 283 18.17 41.45 -10.21
CA SER A 283 18.20 42.73 -9.52
C SER A 283 19.60 43.32 -9.62
N ASP A 284 19.85 44.15 -10.63
CA ASP A 284 21.01 45.02 -10.68
C ASP A 284 20.86 46.09 -9.59
N ASN A 285 21.51 45.86 -8.44
CA ASN A 285 21.86 46.91 -7.49
C ASN A 285 23.06 47.68 -8.05
N SER A 286 22.81 48.82 -8.69
CA SER A 286 23.83 49.85 -8.89
C SER A 286 23.66 50.95 -7.83
N CYS A 287 24.46 50.87 -6.76
CA CYS A 287 24.81 52.01 -5.94
C CYS A 287 26.34 52.10 -5.92
N ASP A 288 26.89 53.06 -6.67
CA ASP A 288 28.17 53.72 -6.39
C ASP A 288 28.40 54.86 -7.41
N ALA A 289 28.12 56.10 -6.97
CA ALA A 289 28.87 57.34 -7.19
C ALA A 289 28.10 58.53 -6.59
#